data_AF-A0A928UP74-F1
#
_entry.id   AF-A0A928UP74-F1
#
_cell.length_a   1.000
_cell.length_b   1.000
_cell.length_c   1.000
_cell.angle_alpha   90.00
_cell.angle_beta   90.00
_cell.angle_gamma   90.00
#
_symmetry.space_group_name_H-M   'P 1'
#
loop_
_entity.id
_entity.type
_entity.pdbx_description
1 polymer ?
#
loop_
_entity_poly.entity_id
_entity_poly.type
_entity_poly.pdbx_seq_one_letter_code
_entity_poly.pdbx_strand_id
1 'polypeptide(L)'
;MPNSSKSGKTRDRIIDIALDDTALAARSPEIEHERRVAIFDLLEDNHFRLTSGGEGPYRVRLAVGDRGVLLNVCDGDDAPLQVIEISLRLLRRNIRDYFMICETYFDAIKSGEPTRIEAIDHTRRALHSESGTL
;
A
#
# COMPACT_ATOMS: atom_id res chain seq x y z
N MET A 1 -0.34 -43.76 -10.83
CA MET A 1 -1.31 -43.23 -9.84
C MET A 1 -0.76 -41.90 -9.33
N PRO A 2 -1.61 -40.86 -9.25
CA PRO A 2 -1.21 -39.45 -9.30
C PRO A 2 -1.03 -38.87 -7.90
N ASN A 3 -0.23 -37.80 -7.74
CA ASN A 3 -0.67 -36.71 -6.87
C ASN A 3 -0.05 -35.37 -7.26
N SER A 4 -0.93 -34.53 -7.78
CA SER A 4 -0.86 -33.09 -7.98
C SER A 4 -0.04 -32.36 -6.91
N SER A 5 1.13 -31.86 -7.28
CA SER A 5 1.73 -30.72 -6.57
C SER A 5 0.89 -29.49 -6.91
N LYS A 6 -0.16 -29.24 -6.11
CA LYS A 6 -0.80 -27.93 -6.05
C LYS A 6 0.32 -26.90 -5.92
N SER A 7 0.43 -26.00 -6.90
CA SER A 7 1.36 -24.87 -6.87
C SER A 7 1.08 -24.06 -5.61
N GLY A 8 1.81 -24.35 -4.54
CA GLY A 8 1.69 -23.64 -3.27
C GLY A 8 2.09 -22.20 -3.53
N LYS A 9 1.16 -21.26 -3.34
CA LYS A 9 1.50 -19.83 -3.34
C LYS A 9 2.67 -19.62 -2.38
N THR A 10 3.67 -18.87 -2.81
CA THR A 10 4.90 -18.59 -2.05
C THR A 10 4.54 -18.08 -0.65
N ARG A 11 5.29 -18.52 0.38
CA ARG A 11 5.14 -18.05 1.76
C ARG A 11 5.71 -16.65 1.97
N ASP A 12 6.59 -16.20 1.08
CA ASP A 12 7.23 -14.89 1.10
C ASP A 12 6.31 -13.80 0.52
N ARG A 13 5.14 -13.62 1.13
CA ARG A 13 4.16 -12.60 0.73
C ARG A 13 3.25 -12.17 1.88
N ILE A 14 2.70 -10.98 1.75
CA ILE A 14 1.56 -10.48 2.49
C ILE A 14 0.27 -11.01 1.85
N ILE A 15 -0.65 -11.47 2.68
CA ILE A 15 -1.97 -11.98 2.29
C ILE A 15 -3.12 -11.12 2.81
N ASP A 16 -2.85 -10.19 3.72
CA ASP A 16 -3.84 -9.25 4.26
C ASP A 16 -3.16 -7.95 4.69
N ILE A 17 -3.78 -6.82 4.35
CA ILE A 17 -3.36 -5.48 4.79
C ILE A 17 -4.56 -4.78 5.40
N ALA A 18 -4.44 -4.42 6.68
CA ALA A 18 -5.40 -3.59 7.38
C ALA A 18 -4.80 -2.23 7.75
N LEU A 19 -5.60 -1.17 7.70
CA LEU A 19 -5.21 0.16 8.15
C LEU A 19 -5.92 0.50 9.46
N ASP A 20 -5.18 0.97 10.45
CA ASP A 20 -5.74 1.63 11.62
C ASP A 20 -6.02 3.10 11.28
N ASP A 21 -7.27 3.34 10.89
CA ASP A 21 -7.76 4.64 10.45
C ASP A 21 -8.40 5.46 11.59
N THR A 22 -8.28 5.02 12.85
CA THR A 22 -8.95 5.67 13.99
C THR A 22 -8.55 7.14 14.19
N ALA A 23 -7.35 7.53 13.74
CA ALA A 23 -6.86 8.90 13.81
C ALA A 23 -7.15 9.75 12.56
N LEU A 24 -7.75 9.18 11.50
CA LEU A 24 -7.94 9.84 10.21
C LEU A 24 -9.38 10.30 10.02
N ALA A 25 -9.53 11.48 9.39
CA ALA A 25 -10.85 12.01 9.05
C ALA A 25 -11.61 11.06 8.10
N ALA A 26 -12.94 11.09 8.19
CA ALA A 26 -13.80 10.32 7.29
C ALA A 26 -13.46 10.63 5.82
N ARG A 27 -13.27 9.58 5.02
CA ARG A 27 -12.89 9.67 3.61
C ARG A 27 -14.14 9.65 2.72
N SER A 28 -14.04 10.29 1.56
CA SER A 28 -15.09 10.18 0.55
C SER A 28 -15.14 8.75 -0.05
N PRO A 29 -16.28 8.33 -0.63
CA PRO A 29 -16.40 7.01 -1.26
C PRO A 29 -15.35 6.75 -2.35
N GLU A 30 -14.94 7.79 -3.07
CA GLU A 30 -13.94 7.71 -4.14
C GLU A 30 -12.55 7.40 -3.58
N ILE A 31 -12.14 8.10 -2.52
CA ILE A 31 -10.86 7.83 -1.84
C ILE A 31 -10.85 6.41 -1.28
N GLU A 32 -11.98 5.96 -0.75
CA GLU A 32 -12.14 4.63 -0.19
C GLU A 32 -12.12 3.54 -1.27
N HIS A 33 -12.59 3.84 -2.48
CA HIS A 33 -12.43 2.97 -3.65
C HIS A 33 -10.97 2.89 -4.10
N GLU A 34 -10.29 4.02 -4.31
CA GLU A 34 -8.87 4.06 -4.69
C GLU A 34 -8.00 3.31 -3.68
N ARG A 35 -8.31 3.44 -2.38
CA ARG A 35 -7.65 2.67 -1.32
C ARG A 35 -7.77 1.17 -1.53
N ARG A 36 -8.99 0.68 -1.78
CA ARG A 36 -9.22 -0.76 -1.99
C ARG A 36 -8.48 -1.27 -3.22
N VAL A 37 -8.44 -0.48 -4.30
CA VAL A 37 -7.68 -0.81 -5.50
C VAL A 37 -6.19 -0.90 -5.18
N ALA A 38 -5.62 0.10 -4.51
CA ALA A 38 -4.21 0.09 -4.13
C ALA A 38 -3.83 -1.08 -3.22
N ILE A 39 -4.67 -1.42 -2.23
CA ILE A 39 -4.44 -2.60 -1.37
C ILE A 39 -4.52 -3.90 -2.18
N PHE A 40 -5.48 -4.00 -3.10
CA PHE A 40 -5.63 -5.18 -3.96
C PHE A 40 -4.38 -5.37 -4.83
N ASP A 41 -3.92 -4.32 -5.49
CA ASP A 41 -2.72 -4.36 -6.34
C ASP A 41 -1.47 -4.76 -5.54
N LEU A 42 -1.30 -4.20 -4.34
CA LEU A 42 -0.24 -4.60 -3.43
C LEU A 42 -0.34 -6.08 -3.04
N LEU A 43 -1.54 -6.57 -2.74
CA LEU A 43 -1.72 -7.97 -2.33
C LEU A 43 -1.50 -8.97 -3.47
N GLU A 44 -1.77 -8.60 -4.72
CA GLU A 44 -1.59 -9.47 -5.88
C GLU A 44 -0.11 -9.70 -6.22
N ASP A 45 0.73 -8.64 -6.23
CA ASP A 45 2.11 -8.69 -6.74
C ASP A 45 3.20 -8.33 -5.71
N ASN A 46 2.92 -8.47 -4.41
CA ASN A 46 3.96 -8.27 -3.40
C ASN A 46 4.89 -9.50 -3.23
N HIS A 47 6.11 -9.18 -2.82
CA HIS A 47 7.04 -10.13 -2.22
C HIS A 47 7.50 -9.55 -0.87
N PHE A 48 7.28 -10.29 0.21
CA PHE A 48 7.61 -9.83 1.55
C PHE A 48 8.11 -10.99 2.39
N ARG A 49 9.25 -10.80 3.05
CA ARG A 49 9.86 -11.80 3.92
C ARG A 49 10.56 -11.11 5.07
N LEU A 50 10.30 -11.59 6.29
CA LEU A 50 11.08 -11.15 7.45
C LEU A 50 12.48 -11.77 7.39
N THR A 51 13.51 -10.95 7.60
CA THR A 51 14.91 -11.45 7.71
C THR A 51 15.11 -12.31 8.96
N SER A 52 14.29 -12.10 9.97
CA SER A 52 14.25 -12.83 11.24
C SER A 52 12.87 -12.66 11.87
N GLY A 53 12.35 -13.67 12.57
CA GLY A 53 11.11 -13.52 13.35
C GLY A 53 9.88 -14.27 12.83
N GLY A 54 10.03 -15.19 11.88
CA GLY A 54 8.95 -16.12 11.47
C GLY A 54 8.80 -16.27 9.97
N GLU A 55 8.14 -17.36 9.57
CA GLU A 55 7.80 -17.62 8.17
C GLU A 55 6.37 -17.15 7.85
N GLY A 56 6.17 -16.67 6.63
CA GLY A 56 4.86 -16.26 6.14
C GLY A 56 3.97 -17.43 5.69
N PRO A 57 2.83 -17.13 5.03
CA PRO A 57 2.40 -15.81 4.59
C PRO A 57 2.07 -14.86 5.74
N TYR A 58 2.15 -13.56 5.49
CA TYR A 58 2.06 -12.53 6.51
C TYR A 58 0.75 -11.76 6.45
N ARG A 59 0.23 -11.37 7.60
CA ARG A 59 -0.82 -10.35 7.72
C ARG A 59 -0.19 -9.08 8.28
N VAL A 60 -0.49 -7.93 7.70
CA VAL A 60 0.12 -6.64 8.09
C VAL A 60 -0.94 -5.63 8.50
N ARG A 61 -0.79 -5.04 9.68
CA ARG A 61 -1.61 -3.90 10.11
C ARG A 61 -0.77 -2.63 10.15
N LEU A 62 -1.15 -1.65 9.35
CA LEU A 62 -0.50 -0.35 9.24
C LEU A 62 -1.18 0.65 10.19
N ALA A 63 -0.39 1.34 11.00
CA ALA A 63 -0.88 2.42 11.85
C ALA A 63 0.03 3.65 11.74
N VAL A 64 -0.52 4.84 11.93
CA VAL A 64 0.27 6.07 12.01
C VAL A 64 0.77 6.23 13.45
N GLY A 65 2.08 6.25 13.63
CA GLY A 65 2.74 6.57 14.91
C GLY A 65 3.31 7.99 14.92
N ASP A 66 3.89 8.40 16.05
CA ASP A 66 4.42 9.76 16.24
C ASP A 66 5.53 10.15 15.24
N ARG A 67 6.32 9.19 14.76
CA ARG A 67 7.51 9.43 13.92
C ARG A 67 7.47 8.72 12.57
N GLY A 68 6.44 7.93 12.32
CA GLY A 68 6.49 6.88 11.32
C GLY A 68 5.16 6.20 11.03
N VAL A 69 5.23 5.22 10.14
CA VAL A 69 4.19 4.19 9.97
C VAL A 69 4.66 2.95 10.72
N LEU A 70 3.80 2.41 11.57
CA LEU A 70 4.00 1.16 12.26
C LEU A 70 3.43 0.02 11.42
N LEU A 71 4.25 -0.98 11.13
CA LEU A 71 3.87 -2.24 10.50
C LEU A 71 3.81 -3.29 11.60
N ASN A 72 2.60 -3.66 12.02
CA ASN A 72 2.39 -4.81 12.88
C ASN A 72 2.26 -6.05 12.00
N VAL A 73 3.28 -6.90 12.01
CA VAL A 73 3.37 -8.11 11.19
C VAL A 73 2.96 -9.32 12.01
N CYS A 74 1.99 -10.06 11.52
CA CYS A 74 1.53 -11.33 12.05
C CYS A 74 1.74 -12.46 11.03
N ASP A 75 1.69 -13.70 11.51
CA ASP A 75 1.58 -14.87 10.63
C ASP A 75 0.17 -15.00 10.02
N GLY A 76 -0.05 -16.06 9.25
CA GLY A 76 -1.33 -16.33 8.59
C GLY A 76 -2.51 -16.54 9.54
N ASP A 77 -2.24 -16.91 10.79
CA ASP A 77 -3.21 -17.19 11.85
C ASP A 77 -3.37 -16.00 12.83
N ASP A 78 -2.92 -14.80 12.42
CA ASP A 78 -2.95 -13.56 13.20
C ASP A 78 -2.02 -13.57 14.45
N ALA A 79 -1.11 -14.54 14.59
CA ALA A 79 -0.16 -14.54 15.69
C ALA A 79 0.93 -13.47 15.48
N PRO A 80 1.23 -12.63 16.48
CA PRO A 80 2.17 -11.53 16.34
C PRO A 80 3.60 -12.04 16.13
N LEU A 81 4.28 -11.51 15.10
CA LEU A 81 5.66 -11.84 14.78
C LEU A 81 6.60 -10.68 15.09
N GLN A 82 6.32 -9.50 14.54
CA GLN A 82 7.21 -8.34 14.66
C GLN A 82 6.46 -7.03 14.48
N VAL A 83 6.95 -5.97 15.12
CA VAL A 83 6.54 -4.59 14.85
C VAL A 83 7.72 -3.84 14.25
N ILE A 84 7.50 -3.21 13.10
CA ILE A 84 8.52 -2.45 12.37
C ILE A 84 8.04 -0.99 12.26
N GLU A 85 8.86 -0.03 12.68
CA GLU A 85 8.56 1.39 12.49
C GLU A 85 9.35 1.94 11.30
N ILE A 86 8.64 2.42 10.28
CA ILE A 86 9.23 3.10 9.12
C ILE A 86 9.11 4.59 9.32
N SER A 87 10.25 5.30 9.40
CA SER A 87 10.23 6.75 9.55
C SER A 87 9.60 7.43 8.34
N LEU A 88 8.66 8.35 8.60
CA LEU A 88 8.05 9.17 7.55
C LEU A 88 9.07 10.05 6.81
N ARG A 89 10.28 10.29 7.36
CA ARG A 89 11.33 11.04 6.65
C ARG A 89 11.64 10.46 5.27
N LEU A 90 11.66 9.14 5.16
CA LEU A 90 11.95 8.42 3.91
C LEU A 90 10.79 8.53 2.91
N LEU A 91 9.56 8.62 3.41
CA LEU A 91 8.34 8.67 2.60
C LEU A 91 7.87 10.11 2.28
N ARG A 92 8.40 11.12 2.99
CA ARG A 92 7.94 12.52 2.94
C ARG A 92 7.96 13.14 1.56
N ARG A 93 8.97 12.83 0.74
CA ARG A 93 9.06 13.36 -0.63
C ARG A 93 7.96 12.74 -1.49
N ASN A 94 7.86 11.41 -1.51
CA ASN A 94 6.86 10.67 -2.30
C ASN A 94 5.43 11.03 -1.90
N ILE A 95 5.16 11.16 -0.60
CA ILE A 95 3.85 11.59 -0.09
C ILE A 95 3.52 13.01 -0.59
N ARG A 96 4.47 13.95 -0.53
CA ARG A 96 4.26 15.32 -1.00
C ARG A 96 4.01 15.39 -2.50
N ASP A 97 4.81 14.67 -3.28
CA ASP A 97 4.70 14.64 -4.73
C ASP A 97 3.34 14.02 -5.14
N TYR A 98 2.88 13.00 -4.42
CA TYR A 98 1.53 12.43 -4.58
C TYR A 98 0.42 13.43 -4.25
N PHE A 99 0.52 14.17 -3.14
CA PHE A 99 -0.47 15.19 -2.78
C PHE A 99 -0.55 16.30 -3.84
N MET A 100 0.58 16.77 -4.36
CA MET A 100 0.62 17.81 -5.39
C MET A 100 -0.03 17.34 -6.71
N ILE A 101 0.11 16.06 -7.05
CA ILE A 101 -0.56 15.45 -8.20
C ILE A 101 -2.08 15.34 -7.98
N CYS A 102 -2.50 14.96 -6.78
CA CYS A 102 -3.92 14.94 -6.42
C CYS A 102 -4.54 16.35 -6.44
N GLU A 103 -3.84 17.37 -5.95
CA GLU A 103 -4.29 18.77 -6.02
C GLU A 103 -4.42 19.25 -7.47
N THR A 104 -3.41 19.02 -8.30
CA THR A 104 -3.46 19.38 -9.73
C THR A 104 -4.53 18.62 -10.50
N TYR A 105 -4.81 17.36 -10.14
CA TYR A 105 -5.94 16.59 -10.68
C TYR A 105 -7.29 17.23 -10.30
N PHE A 106 -7.46 17.60 -9.03
CA PHE A 106 -8.69 18.21 -8.54
C PHE A 106 -8.95 19.59 -9.17
N ASP A 107 -7.89 20.38 -9.34
CA ASP A 107 -7.94 21.68 -10.02
C ASP A 107 -8.25 21.52 -11.52
N ALA A 108 -7.69 20.51 -12.18
CA ALA A 108 -7.96 20.22 -13.60
C ALA A 108 -9.41 19.77 -13.85
N ILE A 109 -10.00 19.00 -12.93
CA ILE A 109 -11.42 18.64 -12.97
C ILE A 109 -12.30 19.88 -12.80
N LYS A 110 -11.97 20.76 -11.83
CA LYS A 110 -12.70 22.01 -11.64
C LYS A 110 -12.59 22.97 -12.82
N SER A 111 -11.47 22.95 -13.57
CA SER A 111 -11.28 23.80 -14.75
C SER A 111 -11.88 23.24 -16.04
N GLY A 112 -12.28 21.96 -16.09
CA GLY A 112 -12.98 21.37 -17.24
C GLY A 112 -12.12 21.10 -18.48
N GLU A 113 -10.81 20.87 -18.33
CA GLU A 113 -9.85 20.68 -19.42
C GLU A 113 -9.42 19.19 -19.55
N PRO A 114 -10.02 18.39 -20.44
CA PRO A 114 -9.87 16.93 -20.48
C PRO A 114 -8.43 16.46 -20.81
N THR A 115 -7.74 17.21 -21.68
CA THR A 115 -6.37 16.94 -22.12
C THR A 115 -5.35 16.95 -20.97
N ARG A 116 -5.67 17.67 -19.89
CA ARG A 116 -4.80 17.78 -18.71
C ARG A 116 -4.98 16.61 -17.74
N ILE A 117 -6.17 16.01 -17.72
CA ILE A 117 -6.52 14.89 -16.84
C ILE A 117 -5.75 13.63 -17.26
N GLU A 118 -5.65 13.35 -18.56
CA GLU A 118 -4.93 12.18 -19.09
C GLU A 118 -3.42 12.24 -18.82
N ALA A 119 -2.81 13.44 -18.93
CA ALA A 119 -1.40 13.65 -18.64
C ALA A 119 -1.06 13.46 -17.15
N ILE A 120 -1.98 13.86 -16.26
CA ILE A 120 -1.84 13.69 -14.81
C ILE A 120 -1.97 12.21 -14.43
N ASP A 121 -2.91 11.47 -15.01
CA ASP A 121 -3.09 10.04 -14.72
C ASP A 121 -1.86 9.20 -15.13
N HIS A 122 -1.25 9.51 -16.26
CA HIS A 122 0.02 8.90 -16.68
C HIS A 122 1.15 9.15 -15.68
N THR A 123 1.23 10.36 -15.12
CA THR A 123 2.26 10.73 -14.13
C THR A 123 2.01 10.06 -12.78
N ARG A 124 0.75 9.95 -12.35
CA ARG A 124 0.34 9.24 -11.12
C ARG A 124 0.73 7.77 -11.17
N ARG A 125 0.45 7.10 -12.29
CA ARG A 125 0.82 5.69 -12.50
C ARG A 125 2.34 5.48 -12.48
N ALA A 126 3.11 6.38 -13.08
CA ALA A 126 4.58 6.30 -13.08
C ALA A 126 5.17 6.35 -11.65
N LEU A 127 4.69 7.24 -10.78
CA LEU A 127 5.15 7.33 -9.40
C LEU A 127 4.77 6.12 -8.55
N HIS A 128 3.61 5.51 -8.80
CA HIS A 128 3.23 4.26 -8.15
C HIS A 128 4.21 3.13 -8.50
N SER A 129 4.59 3.03 -9.78
CA SER A 129 5.59 2.04 -10.23
C SER A 129 6.98 2.31 -9.64
N GLU A 130 7.40 3.57 -9.58
CA GLU A 130 8.72 3.96 -9.05
C GLU A 130 8.83 3.72 -7.53
N SER A 131 7.72 3.91 -6.80
CA SER A 131 7.65 3.68 -5.36
C SER A 131 7.66 2.20 -4.96
N GLY A 132 7.32 1.28 -5.87
CA GLY A 132 7.39 -0.16 -5.63
C GLY A 132 8.79 -0.77 -5.74
N THR A 133 9.80 0.03 -6.11
CA THR A 133 11.17 -0.45 -6.42
C THR A 133 12.22 -0.03 -5.36
N LEU A 134 11.83 0.73 -4.33
CA LEU A 134 12.71 1.17 -3.24
C LEU A 134 12.57 0.28 -2.00
#